data_AF-A0A6A0GX03-F1
#
_entry.id   AF-A0A6A0GX03-F1
#
_cell.length_a   1.000
_cell.length_b   1.000
_cell.length_c   1.000
_cell.angle_alpha   90.00
_cell.angle_beta   90.00
_cell.angle_gamma   90.00
#
_symmetry.space_group_name_H-M   'P 1'
#
loop_
_entity.id
_entity.type
_entity.pdbx_description
1 polymer ?
#
loop_
_entity_poly.entity_id
_entity_poly.type
_entity_poly.pdbx_seq_one_letter_code
_entity_poly.pdbx_strand_id
1 'polypeptide(L)'
;PQALGFESLKRLSAQQTWLSVLATFVAHVISFILTFKMREILSPKASSKRGQHRLSSRDVRISVFAVLKILLNQPQECDERFPMMRLVLGMTMLWGFLLSTFYKTFLTSMLVLPRVVEPYNTLEELVTKRPMLFTLVPGSFISAIAKEAEPNSTFGKLYRYASPWEKDYPRANENLLSGEYAFVGIKSSMYGIMNNVFAKGEAPEGERDPEYAREEGYEERNEVLVRTNEVESLRPLELKDFYGLGLATISFIVELSFRSWK
;
A
#
# COMPACT_ATOMS: atom_id res chain seq x y z
N PRO A 1 -1.29 1.94 -25.97
CA PRO A 1 -2.68 1.42 -25.94
C PRO A 1 -2.88 0.12 -25.14
N GLN A 2 -1.92 -0.83 -25.11
CA GLN A 2 -2.09 -2.12 -24.43
C GLN A 2 -1.97 -2.08 -22.89
N ALA A 3 -1.26 -1.10 -22.32
CA ALA A 3 -1.10 -0.97 -20.86
C ALA A 3 -2.41 -0.59 -20.11
N LEU A 4 -3.32 0.13 -20.78
CA LEU A 4 -4.61 0.53 -20.23
C LEU A 4 -5.56 -0.66 -19.97
N GLY A 5 -5.40 -1.77 -20.71
CA GLY A 5 -6.22 -2.97 -20.51
C GLY A 5 -5.83 -3.77 -19.27
N PHE A 6 -4.56 -3.72 -18.85
CA PHE A 6 -4.09 -4.52 -17.72
C PHE A 6 -4.46 -3.92 -16.36
N GLU A 7 -4.49 -2.58 -16.27
CA GLU A 7 -4.94 -1.90 -15.05
C GLU A 7 -6.44 -2.03 -14.82
N SER A 8 -7.25 -1.97 -15.89
CA SER A 8 -8.70 -2.18 -15.78
C SER A 8 -9.03 -3.60 -15.33
N LEU A 9 -8.32 -4.61 -15.85
CA LEU A 9 -8.43 -6.01 -15.40
C LEU A 9 -8.09 -6.20 -13.93
N LYS A 10 -7.03 -5.56 -13.41
CA LYS A 10 -6.67 -5.60 -11.98
C LYS A 10 -7.69 -4.90 -11.09
N ARG A 11 -8.22 -3.76 -11.55
CA ARG A 11 -9.23 -3.02 -10.80
C ARG A 11 -10.55 -3.81 -10.72
N LEU A 12 -10.90 -4.52 -11.80
CA LEU A 12 -12.03 -5.45 -11.85
C LEU A 12 -11.83 -6.64 -10.91
N SER A 13 -10.64 -7.25 -10.86
CA SER A 13 -10.39 -8.42 -10.00
C SER A 13 -10.45 -8.07 -8.50
N ALA A 14 -9.93 -6.90 -8.11
CA ALA A 14 -10.04 -6.42 -6.73
C ALA A 14 -11.50 -6.20 -6.33
N GLN A 15 -12.28 -5.50 -7.16
CA GLN A 15 -13.71 -5.27 -6.91
C GLN A 15 -14.50 -6.59 -6.80
N GLN A 16 -14.23 -7.55 -7.69
CA GLN A 16 -14.84 -8.87 -7.64
C GLN A 16 -14.51 -9.63 -6.35
N THR A 17 -13.29 -9.49 -5.85
CA THR A 17 -12.86 -10.11 -4.58
C THR A 17 -13.66 -9.53 -3.41
N TRP A 18 -13.79 -8.20 -3.33
CA TRP A 18 -14.58 -7.55 -2.28
C TRP A 18 -16.06 -7.88 -2.35
N LEU A 19 -16.64 -7.97 -3.55
CA LEU A 19 -18.03 -8.40 -3.74
C LEU A 19 -18.23 -9.86 -3.32
N SER A 20 -17.27 -10.74 -3.60
CA SER A 20 -17.31 -12.14 -3.14
C SER A 20 -17.22 -12.25 -1.61
N VAL A 21 -16.33 -11.48 -0.98
CA VAL A 21 -16.24 -11.39 0.50
C VAL A 21 -17.54 -10.87 1.10
N LEU A 22 -18.15 -9.84 0.51
CA LEU A 22 -19.44 -9.31 0.96
C LEU A 22 -20.56 -10.34 0.80
N ALA A 23 -20.62 -11.03 -0.34
CA ALA A 23 -21.64 -12.05 -0.62
C ALA A 23 -21.53 -13.23 0.35
N THR A 24 -20.32 -13.73 0.61
CA THR A 24 -20.07 -14.81 1.58
C THR A 24 -20.42 -14.38 3.01
N PHE A 25 -20.13 -13.12 3.38
CA PHE A 25 -20.54 -12.56 4.67
C PHE A 25 -22.07 -12.51 4.81
N VAL A 26 -22.78 -12.00 3.81
CA VAL A 26 -24.26 -11.95 3.82
C VAL A 26 -24.85 -13.36 3.90
N ALA A 27 -24.34 -14.30 3.11
CA ALA A 27 -24.76 -15.69 3.16
C ALA A 27 -24.53 -16.33 4.54
N HIS A 28 -23.40 -16.02 5.17
CA HIS A 28 -23.10 -16.48 6.53
C HIS A 28 -24.08 -15.91 7.57
N VAL A 29 -24.39 -14.61 7.50
CA VAL A 29 -25.37 -13.96 8.38
C VAL A 29 -26.77 -14.58 8.21
N ILE A 30 -27.20 -14.82 6.97
CA ILE A 30 -28.49 -15.48 6.68
C ILE A 30 -28.50 -16.91 7.25
N SER A 31 -27.44 -17.69 7.02
CA SER A 31 -27.30 -19.05 7.56
C SER A 31 -27.36 -19.08 9.08
N PHE A 32 -26.74 -18.10 9.73
CA PHE A 32 -26.78 -17.92 11.18
C PHE A 32 -28.21 -17.64 11.66
N ILE A 33 -28.92 -16.67 11.05
CA ILE A 33 -30.32 -16.34 11.39
C ILE A 33 -31.23 -17.56 11.22
N LEU A 34 -31.08 -18.31 10.12
CA LEU A 34 -31.85 -19.53 9.85
C LEU A 34 -31.57 -20.61 10.91
N THR A 35 -30.33 -20.78 11.32
CA THR A 35 -29.96 -21.74 12.38
C THR A 35 -30.61 -21.38 13.71
N PHE A 36 -30.63 -20.09 14.07
CA PHE A 36 -31.35 -19.60 15.25
C PHE A 36 -32.86 -19.84 15.17
N LYS A 37 -33.47 -19.56 14.00
CA LYS A 37 -34.91 -19.77 13.78
C LYS A 37 -35.29 -21.25 13.81
N MET A 38 -34.53 -22.11 13.16
CA MET A 38 -34.75 -23.57 13.21
C MET A 38 -34.63 -24.09 14.64
N ARG A 39 -33.68 -23.58 15.42
CA ARG A 39 -33.54 -23.94 16.84
C ARG A 39 -34.72 -23.47 17.69
N GLU A 40 -35.23 -22.27 17.46
CA GLU A 40 -36.42 -21.75 18.14
C GLU A 40 -37.64 -22.66 17.91
N ILE A 41 -37.80 -23.15 16.67
CA ILE A 41 -38.89 -24.07 16.29
C ILE A 41 -38.68 -25.48 16.88
N LEU A 42 -37.45 -25.99 16.83
CA LEU A 42 -37.09 -27.35 17.28
C LEU A 42 -36.91 -27.47 18.79
N SER A 43 -36.80 -26.36 19.51
CA SER A 43 -36.86 -26.32 20.96
C SER A 43 -38.19 -25.71 21.40
N PRO A 44 -39.33 -26.41 21.20
CA PRO A 44 -40.57 -26.04 21.84
C PRO A 44 -40.35 -26.27 23.33
N LYS A 45 -39.84 -25.24 24.02
CA LYS A 45 -39.71 -25.20 25.46
C LYS A 45 -41.09 -25.54 26.00
N ALA A 46 -41.21 -26.70 26.65
CA ALA A 46 -42.44 -27.20 27.24
C ALA A 46 -43.13 -26.02 27.93
N SER A 47 -44.21 -25.54 27.33
CA SER A 47 -44.81 -24.27 27.72
C SER A 47 -45.40 -24.45 29.12
N SER A 48 -44.68 -23.96 30.12
CA SER A 48 -45.28 -23.58 31.39
C SER A 48 -46.32 -22.50 31.06
N LYS A 49 -47.59 -22.84 31.26
CA LYS A 49 -48.76 -22.00 31.00
C LYS A 49 -48.67 -20.68 31.79
N ARG A 50 -48.12 -19.61 31.21
CA ARG A 50 -48.45 -18.23 31.61
C ARG A 50 -47.99 -17.19 30.59
N GLY A 51 -48.95 -16.52 29.98
CA GLY A 51 -48.77 -15.19 29.39
C GLY A 51 -48.21 -15.16 27.97
N GLN A 52 -49.07 -15.44 27.01
CA GLN A 52 -48.83 -15.28 25.58
C GLN A 52 -48.84 -13.80 25.17
N HIS A 53 -48.16 -13.49 24.07
CA HIS A 53 -48.22 -12.26 23.25
C HIS A 53 -47.38 -11.03 23.64
N ARG A 54 -46.11 -11.08 23.24
CA ARG A 54 -45.52 -10.09 22.31
C ARG A 54 -44.26 -10.70 21.71
N LEU A 55 -44.37 -11.32 20.53
CA LEU A 55 -43.21 -11.63 19.68
C LEU A 55 -42.61 -10.28 19.26
N SER A 56 -41.68 -9.82 20.09
CA SER A 56 -41.22 -8.46 20.06
C SER A 56 -40.09 -8.36 19.06
N SER A 57 -40.19 -7.39 18.15
CA SER A 57 -39.10 -6.92 17.29
C SER A 57 -37.77 -6.66 18.05
N ARG A 58 -37.79 -6.62 19.39
CA ARG A 58 -36.63 -6.60 20.27
C ARG A 58 -35.71 -7.83 20.11
N ASP A 59 -36.25 -9.04 19.94
CA ASP A 59 -35.41 -10.25 19.92
C ASP A 59 -34.54 -10.36 18.67
N VAL A 60 -35.05 -9.90 17.52
CA VAL A 60 -34.25 -9.81 16.29
C VAL A 60 -33.12 -8.79 16.44
N ARG A 61 -33.37 -7.66 17.11
CA ARG A 61 -32.33 -6.65 17.37
C ARG A 61 -31.27 -7.16 18.34
N ILE A 62 -31.66 -7.92 19.36
CA ILE A 62 -30.74 -8.53 20.34
C ILE A 62 -29.81 -9.54 19.63
N SER A 63 -30.31 -10.28 18.65
CA SER A 63 -29.49 -11.19 17.83
C SER A 63 -28.44 -10.45 16.99
N VAL A 64 -28.83 -9.37 16.31
CA VAL A 64 -27.87 -8.55 15.52
C VAL A 64 -26.82 -7.90 16.42
N PHE A 65 -27.20 -7.38 17.58
CA PHE A 65 -26.26 -6.81 18.54
C PHE A 65 -25.32 -7.87 19.13
N ALA A 66 -25.78 -9.10 19.36
CA ALA A 66 -24.91 -10.18 19.80
C ALA A 66 -23.85 -10.53 18.73
N VAL A 67 -24.27 -10.66 17.45
CA VAL A 67 -23.34 -10.89 16.34
C VAL A 67 -22.34 -9.73 16.19
N LEU A 68 -22.80 -8.49 16.33
CA LEU A 68 -21.94 -7.31 16.27
C LEU A 68 -20.94 -7.27 17.43
N LYS A 69 -21.36 -7.62 18.65
CA LYS A 69 -20.47 -7.71 19.81
C LYS A 69 -19.39 -8.80 19.63
N ILE A 70 -19.75 -9.94 19.08
CA ILE A 70 -18.80 -11.02 18.73
C ILE A 70 -17.80 -10.54 17.68
N LEU A 71 -18.27 -9.84 16.63
CA LEU A 71 -17.41 -9.24 15.60
C LEU A 71 -16.47 -8.18 16.16
N LEU A 72 -16.92 -7.42 17.16
CA LEU A 72 -16.12 -6.42 17.87
C LEU A 72 -15.24 -7.02 18.99
N ASN A 73 -15.13 -8.36 19.04
CA ASN A 73 -14.34 -9.09 20.03
C ASN A 73 -14.69 -8.77 21.49
N GLN A 74 -15.98 -8.51 21.77
CA GLN A 74 -16.46 -8.28 23.13
C GLN A 74 -16.83 -9.60 23.82
N PRO A 75 -16.44 -9.81 25.09
CA PRO A 75 -16.78 -11.02 25.83
C PRO A 75 -18.30 -11.10 26.04
N GLN A 76 -18.87 -12.26 25.70
CA GLN A 76 -20.28 -12.57 25.90
C GLN A 76 -20.38 -13.75 26.87
N GLU A 77 -21.18 -13.60 27.92
CA GLU A 77 -21.49 -14.69 28.86
C GLU A 77 -22.22 -15.80 28.10
N CYS A 78 -21.51 -16.90 27.85
CA CYS A 78 -21.97 -17.98 26.99
C CYS A 78 -22.63 -19.05 27.85
N ASP A 79 -23.95 -19.21 27.72
CA ASP A 79 -24.73 -20.21 28.45
C ASP A 79 -24.30 -21.63 27.99
N GLU A 80 -23.81 -22.47 28.91
CA GLU A 80 -23.08 -23.73 28.63
C GLU A 80 -23.89 -24.82 27.91
N ARG A 81 -25.21 -24.64 27.77
CA ARG A 81 -26.14 -25.75 27.49
C ARG A 81 -26.15 -26.26 26.05
N PHE A 82 -25.39 -25.67 25.12
CA PHE A 82 -25.53 -25.99 23.69
C PHE A 82 -24.20 -26.06 22.92
N PRO A 83 -23.65 -27.27 22.67
CA PRO A 83 -22.38 -27.44 21.95
C PRO A 83 -22.41 -26.89 20.52
N MET A 84 -23.57 -26.92 19.86
CA MET A 84 -23.74 -26.32 18.52
C MET A 84 -23.52 -24.80 18.52
N MET A 85 -23.95 -24.09 19.56
CA MET A 85 -23.78 -22.65 19.65
C MET A 85 -22.30 -22.29 19.81
N ARG A 86 -21.53 -23.13 20.51
CA ARG A 86 -20.08 -23.00 20.65
C ARG A 86 -19.35 -23.19 19.32
N LEU A 87 -19.76 -24.18 18.51
CA LEU A 87 -19.20 -24.38 17.17
C LEU A 87 -19.49 -23.19 16.24
N VAL A 88 -20.72 -22.70 16.23
CA VAL A 88 -21.09 -21.53 15.41
C VAL A 88 -20.32 -20.29 15.86
N LEU A 89 -20.23 -20.05 17.18
CA LEU A 89 -19.45 -18.93 17.73
C LEU A 89 -17.96 -19.03 17.36
N GLY A 90 -17.36 -20.22 17.49
CA GLY A 90 -15.97 -20.46 17.12
C GLY A 90 -15.71 -20.22 15.63
N MET A 91 -16.62 -20.65 14.76
CA MET A 91 -16.52 -20.38 13.32
C MET A 91 -16.66 -18.89 13.00
N THR A 92 -17.57 -18.18 13.66
CA THR A 92 -17.72 -16.71 13.49
C THR A 92 -16.47 -15.96 13.98
N MET A 93 -15.89 -16.37 15.12
CA MET A 93 -14.64 -15.79 15.63
C MET A 93 -13.45 -16.04 14.69
N LEU A 94 -13.30 -17.28 14.19
CA LEU A 94 -12.26 -17.64 13.22
C LEU A 94 -12.40 -16.82 11.93
N TRP A 95 -13.63 -16.65 11.44
CA TRP A 95 -13.91 -15.85 10.24
C TRP A 95 -13.55 -14.38 10.43
N GLY A 96 -13.97 -13.77 11.55
CA GLY A 96 -13.62 -12.39 11.89
C GLY A 96 -12.11 -12.18 12.01
N PHE A 97 -11.40 -13.15 12.60
CA PHE A 97 -9.94 -13.13 12.70
C PHE A 97 -9.26 -13.18 11.33
N LEU A 98 -9.69 -14.10 10.45
CA LEU A 98 -9.16 -14.20 9.09
C LEU A 98 -9.37 -12.90 8.32
N LEU A 99 -10.59 -12.34 8.38
CA LEU A 99 -10.93 -11.09 7.70
C LEU A 99 -10.05 -9.91 8.19
N SER A 100 -9.87 -9.79 9.50
CA SER A 100 -9.01 -8.76 10.10
C SER A 100 -7.54 -8.92 9.68
N THR A 101 -7.03 -10.14 9.68
CA THR A 101 -5.65 -10.45 9.29
C THR A 101 -5.40 -10.13 7.82
N PHE A 102 -6.31 -10.53 6.93
CA PHE A 102 -6.23 -10.21 5.51
C PHE A 102 -6.31 -8.70 5.26
N TYR A 103 -7.26 -8.01 5.91
CA TYR A 103 -7.42 -6.57 5.79
C TYR A 103 -6.15 -5.83 6.22
N LYS A 104 -5.58 -6.18 7.38
CA LYS A 104 -4.34 -5.58 7.87
C LYS A 104 -3.18 -5.83 6.93
N THR A 105 -3.01 -7.06 6.45
CA THR A 105 -1.93 -7.42 5.52
C THR A 105 -2.04 -6.65 4.20
N PHE A 106 -3.26 -6.54 3.67
CA PHE A 106 -3.53 -5.80 2.45
C PHE A 106 -3.28 -4.30 2.61
N LEU A 107 -3.74 -3.72 3.73
CA LEU A 107 -3.55 -2.30 4.03
C LEU A 107 -2.07 -1.97 4.24
N THR A 108 -1.33 -2.82 4.96
CA THR A 108 0.13 -2.68 5.09
C THR A 108 0.81 -2.81 3.72
N SER A 109 0.41 -3.76 2.88
CA SER A 109 0.96 -3.91 1.52
C SER A 109 0.72 -2.67 0.65
N MET A 110 -0.46 -2.05 0.76
CA MET A 110 -0.78 -0.79 0.07
C MET A 110 -0.01 0.41 0.63
N LEU A 111 0.23 0.47 1.94
CA LEU A 111 0.97 1.56 2.56
C LEU A 111 2.48 1.46 2.33
N VAL A 112 3.02 0.24 2.26
CA VAL A 112 4.47 -0.01 2.12
C VAL A 112 4.94 0.11 0.67
N LEU A 113 4.03 0.01 -0.32
CA LEU A 113 4.35 0.30 -1.71
C LEU A 113 3.67 1.59 -2.17
N PRO A 114 4.23 2.78 -1.88
CA PRO A 114 4.05 3.89 -2.80
C PRO A 114 4.72 3.44 -4.11
N ARG A 115 3.92 2.88 -5.02
CA ARG A 115 4.38 2.59 -6.37
C ARG A 115 4.62 3.94 -7.03
N VAL A 116 5.86 4.41 -6.96
CA VAL A 116 6.36 5.45 -7.86
C VAL A 116 6.30 4.82 -9.24
N VAL A 117 5.20 5.04 -9.94
CA VAL A 117 5.07 4.64 -11.34
C VAL A 117 5.93 5.62 -12.10
N GLU A 118 7.13 5.19 -12.48
CA GLU A 118 8.00 5.98 -13.33
C GLU A 118 7.26 6.26 -14.65
N PRO A 119 7.06 7.53 -15.02
CA PRO A 119 6.28 7.87 -16.20
C PRO A 119 6.94 7.38 -17.50
N TYR A 120 8.25 7.16 -17.47
CA TYR A 120 9.06 6.68 -18.59
C TYR A 120 10.17 5.76 -18.07
N ASN A 121 10.30 4.57 -18.66
CA ASN A 121 11.37 3.63 -18.29
C ASN A 121 12.56 3.71 -19.25
N THR A 122 12.39 4.36 -20.41
CA THR A 122 13.42 4.46 -21.44
C THR A 122 13.42 5.83 -22.08
N LEU A 123 14.57 6.25 -22.59
CA LEU A 123 14.72 7.50 -23.33
C LEU A 123 13.83 7.53 -24.59
N GLU A 124 13.68 6.38 -25.28
CA GLU A 124 12.81 6.30 -26.45
C GLU A 124 11.35 6.58 -26.07
N GLU A 125 10.86 6.03 -24.94
CA GLU A 125 9.51 6.33 -24.44
C GLU A 125 9.32 7.80 -24.10
N LEU A 126 10.29 8.42 -23.43
CA LEU A 126 10.27 9.85 -23.11
C LEU A 126 10.14 10.70 -24.38
N VAL A 127 10.92 10.36 -25.41
CA VAL A 127 10.98 11.14 -26.66
C VAL A 127 9.76 10.88 -27.57
N THR A 128 9.15 9.70 -27.50
CA THR A 128 8.05 9.28 -28.40
C THR A 128 6.64 9.50 -27.85
N LYS A 129 6.38 9.27 -26.55
CA LYS A 129 5.01 9.30 -25.98
C LYS A 129 4.49 10.70 -25.64
N ARG A 130 5.37 11.70 -25.54
CA ARG A 130 5.14 13.16 -25.33
C ARG A 130 3.82 13.59 -24.65
N PRO A 131 3.87 13.69 -23.31
CA PRO A 131 3.24 14.82 -22.63
C PRO A 131 4.21 15.80 -21.93
N MET A 132 5.48 15.44 -21.70
CA MET A 132 6.42 16.26 -20.92
C MET A 132 7.49 16.94 -21.80
N LEU A 133 7.73 18.23 -21.55
CA LEU A 133 8.82 18.96 -22.20
C LEU A 133 10.16 18.51 -21.60
N PHE A 134 11.24 18.57 -22.37
CA PHE A 134 12.56 18.26 -21.83
C PHE A 134 13.61 19.22 -22.36
N THR A 135 14.65 19.45 -21.57
CA THR A 135 15.73 20.40 -21.87
C THR A 135 17.08 19.69 -21.93
N LEU A 136 17.94 20.11 -22.86
CA LEU A 136 19.33 19.68 -22.96
C LEU A 136 20.26 20.81 -22.53
N VAL A 137 21.27 20.49 -21.72
CA VAL A 137 22.28 21.46 -21.32
C VAL A 137 23.14 21.83 -22.54
N PRO A 138 23.18 23.10 -22.96
CA PRO A 138 23.99 23.53 -24.09
C PRO A 138 25.47 23.32 -23.78
N GLY A 139 26.23 22.87 -24.78
CA GLY A 139 27.65 22.55 -24.62
C GLY A 139 27.93 21.24 -23.87
N SER A 140 26.91 20.53 -23.39
CA SER A 140 27.11 19.19 -22.83
C SER A 140 27.44 18.17 -23.93
N PHE A 141 28.16 17.12 -23.55
CA PHE A 141 28.48 16.00 -24.43
C PHE A 141 27.21 15.35 -25.03
N ILE A 142 26.15 15.22 -24.23
CA ILE A 142 24.86 14.69 -24.69
C ILE A 142 24.23 15.61 -25.75
N SER A 143 24.29 16.94 -25.54
CA SER A 143 23.79 17.90 -26.54
C SER A 143 24.59 17.84 -27.84
N ALA A 144 25.91 17.62 -27.77
CA ALA A 144 26.75 17.48 -28.97
C ALA A 144 26.41 16.21 -29.74
N ILE A 145 26.32 15.06 -29.04
CA ILE A 145 25.89 13.80 -29.65
C ILE A 145 24.49 13.92 -30.25
N ALA A 146 23.54 14.50 -29.52
CA ALA A 146 22.17 14.63 -29.99
C ALA A 146 22.07 15.50 -31.25
N LYS A 147 22.94 16.49 -31.39
CA LYS A 147 23.04 17.36 -32.56
C LYS A 147 23.63 16.65 -33.78
N GLU A 148 24.59 15.75 -33.58
CA GLU A 148 25.25 14.99 -34.65
C GLU A 148 24.51 13.70 -35.05
N ALA A 149 23.64 13.21 -34.17
CA ALA A 149 22.91 11.97 -34.38
C ALA A 149 21.94 12.03 -35.58
N GLU A 150 21.70 10.87 -36.19
CA GLU A 150 20.76 10.75 -37.31
C GLU A 150 19.35 11.26 -36.91
N PRO A 151 18.64 12.01 -37.76
CA PRO A 151 17.37 12.65 -37.41
C PRO A 151 16.27 11.71 -36.89
N ASN A 152 16.30 10.45 -37.31
CA ASN A 152 15.32 9.42 -36.94
C ASN A 152 15.76 8.56 -35.74
N SER A 153 16.99 8.72 -35.26
CA SER A 153 17.48 8.06 -34.04
C SER A 153 16.83 8.66 -32.79
N THR A 154 16.89 7.94 -31.66
CA THR A 154 16.42 8.44 -30.36
C THR A 154 17.04 9.79 -30.01
N PHE A 155 18.34 9.96 -30.27
CA PHE A 155 19.09 11.19 -29.99
C PHE A 155 18.76 12.33 -30.97
N GLY A 156 18.53 12.02 -32.25
CA GLY A 156 18.08 13.03 -33.22
C GLY A 156 16.68 13.54 -32.90
N LYS A 157 15.77 12.63 -32.51
CA LYS A 157 14.44 13.01 -32.00
C LYS A 157 14.56 13.84 -30.73
N LEU A 158 15.44 13.46 -29.80
CA LEU A 158 15.71 14.21 -28.57
C LEU A 158 16.13 15.65 -28.91
N TYR A 159 17.11 15.86 -29.78
CA TYR A 159 17.57 17.20 -30.14
C TYR A 159 16.48 18.04 -30.81
N ARG A 160 15.73 17.47 -31.76
CA ARG A 160 14.66 18.16 -32.50
C ARG A 160 13.54 18.67 -31.59
N TYR A 161 13.37 18.02 -30.46
CA TYR A 161 12.23 18.20 -29.57
C TYR A 161 12.60 18.78 -28.21
N ALA A 162 13.89 19.00 -27.97
CA ALA A 162 14.37 19.69 -26.79
C ALA A 162 13.82 21.13 -26.78
N SER A 163 13.30 21.53 -25.63
CA SER A 163 12.94 22.93 -25.39
C SER A 163 14.20 23.79 -25.34
N PRO A 164 14.11 25.08 -25.69
CA PRO A 164 15.21 26.02 -25.53
C PRO A 164 15.74 25.96 -24.10
N TRP A 165 17.05 25.98 -23.95
CA TRP A 165 17.67 26.02 -22.63
C TRP A 165 17.44 27.39 -21.99
N GLU A 166 16.85 27.40 -20.79
CA GLU A 166 16.73 28.61 -19.99
C GLU A 166 18.12 29.05 -19.53
N LYS A 167 18.52 30.28 -19.87
CA LYS A 167 19.85 30.80 -19.48
C LYS A 167 19.99 30.97 -17.97
N ASP A 168 18.86 31.20 -17.28
CA ASP A 168 18.81 31.34 -15.84
C ASP A 168 18.77 29.97 -15.17
N TYR A 169 19.94 29.52 -14.69
CA TYR A 169 20.09 28.26 -13.97
C TYR A 169 19.12 28.09 -12.78
N PRO A 170 18.85 29.11 -11.94
CA PRO A 170 17.89 28.97 -10.85
C PRO A 170 16.48 28.64 -11.35
N ARG A 171 16.07 29.27 -12.45
CA ARG A 171 14.76 29.07 -13.07
C ARG A 171 14.66 27.71 -13.76
N ALA A 172 15.75 27.26 -14.38
CA ALA A 172 15.83 25.90 -14.92
C ALA A 172 15.63 24.83 -13.82
N ASN A 173 16.22 25.05 -12.64
CA ASN A 173 16.01 24.16 -11.50
C ASN A 173 14.58 24.23 -10.97
N GLU A 174 13.98 25.43 -10.89
CA GLU A 174 12.58 25.59 -10.48
C GLU A 174 11.62 24.85 -11.43
N ASN A 175 11.83 24.99 -12.73
CA ASN A 175 11.08 24.29 -13.79
C ASN A 175 11.27 22.76 -13.76
N LEU A 176 12.44 22.29 -13.32
CA LEU A 176 12.71 20.87 -13.10
C LEU A 176 11.97 20.35 -11.85
N LEU A 177 11.98 21.13 -10.78
CA LEU A 177 11.33 20.79 -9.51
C LEU A 177 9.80 20.85 -9.57
N SER A 178 9.24 21.72 -10.43
CA SER A 178 7.79 21.77 -10.68
C SER A 178 7.27 20.54 -11.44
N GLY A 179 8.17 19.74 -12.03
CA GLY A 179 7.79 18.61 -12.86
C GLY A 179 7.23 18.99 -14.22
N GLU A 180 7.40 20.26 -14.65
CA GLU A 180 7.01 20.70 -16.00
C GLU A 180 8.01 20.24 -17.07
N TYR A 181 9.28 20.09 -16.68
CA TYR A 181 10.35 19.69 -17.58
C TYR A 181 11.08 18.45 -17.08
N ALA A 182 11.37 17.53 -18.00
CA ALA A 182 12.30 16.44 -17.79
C ALA A 182 13.72 16.88 -18.15
N PHE A 183 14.69 16.44 -17.35
CA PHE A 183 16.10 16.71 -17.58
C PHE A 183 16.80 15.45 -18.09
N VAL A 184 17.54 15.57 -19.19
CA VAL A 184 18.38 14.48 -19.70
C VAL A 184 19.84 14.84 -19.48
N GLY A 185 20.51 14.08 -18.61
CA GLY A 185 21.87 14.35 -18.17
C GLY A 185 22.64 13.11 -17.77
N ILE A 186 23.86 13.33 -17.27
CA ILE A 186 24.69 12.26 -16.73
C ILE A 186 24.15 11.86 -15.35
N LYS A 187 24.01 10.56 -15.10
CA LYS A 187 23.44 10.02 -13.85
C LYS A 187 24.08 10.62 -12.59
N SER A 188 25.39 10.80 -12.58
CA SER A 188 26.13 11.36 -11.44
C SER A 188 25.75 12.81 -11.13
N SER A 189 25.52 13.66 -12.14
CA SER A 189 25.12 15.04 -11.90
C SER A 189 23.70 15.14 -11.35
N MET A 190 22.81 14.22 -11.74
CA MET A 190 21.44 14.17 -11.20
C MET A 190 21.42 13.81 -9.71
N TYR A 191 22.30 12.91 -9.26
CA TYR A 191 22.42 12.61 -7.82
C TYR A 191 22.87 13.83 -7.01
N GLY A 192 23.76 14.66 -7.56
CA GLY A 192 24.16 15.92 -6.92
C GLY A 192 22.98 16.88 -6.74
N ILE A 193 22.12 17.00 -7.75
CA ILE A 193 20.91 17.85 -7.69
C ILE A 193 19.90 17.26 -6.67
N MET A 194 19.62 15.95 -6.76
CA MET A 194 18.73 15.28 -5.81
C MET A 194 19.19 15.46 -4.36
N ASN A 195 20.48 15.25 -4.08
CA ASN A 195 21.02 15.44 -2.74
C ASN A 195 20.84 16.88 -2.26
N ASN A 196 21.10 17.88 -3.11
CA ASN A 196 20.92 19.28 -2.73
C ASN A 196 19.46 19.67 -2.48
N VAL A 197 18.51 19.07 -3.20
CA VAL A 197 17.08 19.34 -3.07
C VAL A 197 16.52 18.65 -1.83
N PHE A 198 16.79 17.34 -1.67
CA PHE A 198 16.23 16.55 -0.59
C PHE A 198 16.95 16.77 0.75
N ALA A 199 18.27 16.98 0.77
CA ALA A 199 18.98 17.29 2.01
C ALA A 199 18.63 18.68 2.57
N LYS A 200 18.13 19.61 1.75
CA LYS A 200 17.65 20.91 2.24
C LYS A 200 16.32 20.82 3.00
N GLY A 201 15.51 19.78 2.76
CA GLY A 201 14.22 19.59 3.42
C GLY A 201 14.30 19.08 4.87
N GLU A 202 15.46 18.58 5.31
CA GLU A 202 15.62 17.92 6.62
C GLU A 202 16.31 18.80 7.68
N ALA A 203 16.88 19.94 7.29
CA ALA A 203 17.59 20.81 8.22
C ALA A 203 16.67 21.95 8.70
N PRO A 204 16.36 22.05 10.01
CA PRO A 204 15.59 23.18 10.55
C PRO A 204 16.29 24.50 10.21
N GLU A 205 15.51 25.49 9.76
CA GLU A 205 15.94 26.81 9.27
C GLU A 205 16.74 27.67 10.28
N GLY A 206 17.13 27.14 11.45
CA GLY A 206 17.69 27.91 12.55
C GLY A 206 19.22 28.03 12.62
N GLU A 207 20.00 27.23 11.88
CA GLU A 207 21.44 27.15 12.16
C GLU A 207 22.25 26.78 10.91
N ARG A 208 22.38 27.73 9.97
CA ARG A 208 23.35 27.63 8.89
C ARG A 208 24.16 28.91 8.80
N ASP A 209 25.32 28.87 9.44
CA ASP A 209 26.38 29.86 9.29
C ASP A 209 26.87 29.83 7.82
N PRO A 210 26.75 30.92 7.05
CA PRO A 210 27.05 30.93 5.62
C PRO A 210 28.55 30.80 5.29
N GLU A 211 29.41 30.75 6.30
CA GLU A 211 30.86 30.82 6.13
C GLU A 211 31.54 29.45 5.91
N TYR A 212 30.85 28.33 6.17
CA TYR A 212 31.45 26.98 6.08
C TYR A 212 31.26 26.23 4.75
N ALA A 213 30.55 26.80 3.78
CA ALA A 213 30.23 26.09 2.53
C ALA A 213 31.24 26.33 1.38
N ARG A 214 32.36 27.04 1.61
CA ARG A 214 33.12 27.59 0.49
C ARG A 214 34.18 26.69 -0.14
N GLU A 215 35.03 25.92 0.55
CA GLU A 215 36.23 25.40 -0.17
C GLU A 215 36.74 23.98 0.08
N GLU A 216 36.19 23.16 0.98
CA GLU A 216 36.78 21.81 1.18
C GLU A 216 35.77 20.67 1.02
N GLY A 217 35.99 19.83 0.00
CA GLY A 217 35.49 18.44 0.00
C GLY A 217 34.38 18.08 -0.98
N TYR A 218 34.39 18.61 -2.21
CA TYR A 218 33.56 18.07 -3.31
C TYR A 218 34.24 16.93 -4.10
N GLU A 219 35.58 16.83 -4.13
CA GLU A 219 36.28 15.73 -4.82
C GLU A 219 36.37 14.46 -3.95
N GLU A 220 36.72 14.59 -2.67
CA GLU A 220 36.95 13.42 -1.79
C GLU A 220 35.64 12.69 -1.40
N ARG A 221 34.51 13.39 -1.38
CA ARG A 221 33.19 12.78 -1.13
C ARG A 221 32.69 11.90 -2.28
N ASN A 222 33.13 12.16 -3.51
CA ASN A 222 32.73 11.33 -4.66
C ASN A 222 33.48 9.98 -4.69
N GLU A 223 34.71 9.90 -4.21
CA GLU A 223 35.43 8.61 -4.09
C GLU A 223 34.86 7.71 -2.98
N VAL A 224 34.42 8.30 -1.87
CA VAL A 224 33.77 7.54 -0.76
C VAL A 224 32.37 7.07 -1.16
N LEU A 225 31.63 7.83 -1.97
CA LEU A 225 30.30 7.45 -2.45
C LEU A 225 30.36 6.34 -3.53
N VAL A 226 31.45 6.25 -4.31
CA VAL A 226 31.66 5.14 -5.25
C VAL A 226 31.96 3.82 -4.52
N ARG A 227 32.64 3.85 -3.37
CA ARG A 227 32.92 2.64 -2.57
C ARG A 227 31.76 2.14 -1.71
N THR A 228 30.83 3.00 -1.31
CA THR A 228 29.71 2.61 -0.44
C THR A 228 28.52 2.01 -1.21
N ASN A 229 28.47 2.18 -2.53
CA ASN A 229 27.40 1.67 -3.39
C ASN A 229 27.51 0.16 -3.75
N GLU A 230 28.50 -0.58 -3.25
CA GLU A 230 28.57 -2.04 -3.43
C GLU A 230 27.92 -2.85 -2.29
N VAL A 231 27.50 -2.25 -1.16
CA VAL A 231 27.10 -3.05 0.03
C VAL A 231 25.72 -2.75 0.62
N GLU A 232 25.01 -1.69 0.24
CA GLU A 232 23.63 -1.45 0.72
C GLU A 232 22.57 -1.70 -0.36
N SER A 233 22.58 -2.93 -0.87
CA SER A 233 21.34 -3.57 -1.30
C SER A 233 20.42 -3.63 -0.09
N LEU A 234 19.38 -2.78 -0.06
CA LEU A 234 18.20 -2.87 0.79
C LEU A 234 17.94 -4.34 1.15
N ARG A 235 18.26 -4.74 2.39
CA ARG A 235 17.97 -6.08 2.85
C ARG A 235 16.46 -6.27 2.70
N PRO A 236 15.98 -7.20 1.86
CA PRO A 236 14.57 -7.51 1.85
C PRO A 236 14.25 -8.00 3.26
N LEU A 237 13.32 -7.33 3.95
CA LEU A 237 12.71 -7.85 5.17
C LEU A 237 12.23 -9.27 4.82
N GLU A 238 12.95 -10.28 5.29
CA GLU A 238 12.67 -11.66 4.94
C GLU A 238 11.25 -11.98 5.41
N LEU A 239 10.45 -12.54 4.50
CA LEU A 239 9.08 -12.99 4.73
C LEU A 239 8.96 -13.89 5.99
N LYS A 240 10.06 -14.51 6.43
CA LYS A 240 10.16 -15.33 7.66
C LYS A 240 9.86 -14.56 8.95
N ASP A 241 10.19 -13.27 9.03
CA ASP A 241 9.96 -12.48 10.24
C ASP A 241 8.46 -12.21 10.46
N PHE A 242 7.66 -12.22 9.40
CA PHE A 242 6.20 -12.10 9.47
C PHE A 242 5.49 -13.41 9.85
N TYR A 243 6.04 -14.57 9.44
CA TYR A 243 5.48 -15.87 9.83
C TYR A 243 5.67 -16.15 11.33
N GLY A 244 6.79 -15.71 11.92
CA GLY A 244 7.06 -15.86 13.36
C GLY A 244 6.03 -15.14 14.23
N LEU A 245 5.65 -13.92 13.86
CA LEU A 245 4.65 -13.13 14.61
C LEU A 245 3.22 -13.69 14.45
N GLY A 246 2.89 -14.16 13.25
CA GLY A 246 1.60 -14.82 12.97
C GLY A 246 1.44 -16.14 13.73
N LEU A 247 2.46 -16.99 13.74
CA LEU A 247 2.47 -18.25 14.48
C LEU A 247 2.44 -18.03 16.00
N ALA A 248 3.20 -17.05 16.53
CA ALA A 248 3.17 -16.72 17.95
C ALA A 248 1.78 -16.26 18.42
N THR A 249 1.07 -15.49 17.58
CA THR A 249 -0.29 -15.02 17.89
C THR A 249 -1.31 -16.15 17.84
N ILE A 250 -1.20 -17.07 16.86
CA ILE A 250 -2.06 -18.27 16.77
C ILE A 250 -1.80 -19.20 17.96
N SER A 251 -0.54 -19.39 18.36
CA SER A 251 -0.18 -20.20 19.53
C SER A 251 -0.76 -19.60 20.82
N PHE A 252 -0.70 -18.28 20.99
CA PHE A 252 -1.24 -17.60 22.18
C PHE A 252 -2.77 -17.71 22.27
N ILE A 253 -3.50 -17.68 21.14
CA ILE A 253 -4.97 -17.80 21.11
C ILE A 253 -5.42 -19.25 21.35
N VAL A 254 -4.71 -20.24 20.80
CA VAL A 254 -4.97 -21.67 21.08
C VAL A 254 -4.69 -22.00 22.55
N GLU A 255 -3.61 -21.46 23.13
CA GLU A 255 -3.25 -21.58 24.54
C GLU A 255 -4.34 -20.97 25.45
N LEU A 256 -4.83 -19.78 25.14
CA LEU A 256 -5.92 -19.13 25.87
C LEU A 256 -7.25 -19.90 25.76
N SER A 257 -7.53 -20.48 24.59
CA SER A 257 -8.72 -21.30 24.37
C SER A 257 -8.67 -22.62 25.14
N PHE A 258 -7.48 -23.20 25.33
CA PHE A 258 -7.28 -24.38 26.17
C PHE A 258 -7.29 -24.07 27.67
N ARG A 259 -6.74 -22.93 28.10
CA ARG A 259 -6.80 -22.49 29.50
C ARG A 259 -8.22 -22.15 29.96
N SER A 260 -9.07 -21.64 29.07
CA SER A 260 -10.49 -21.40 29.35
C SER A 260 -11.33 -22.70 29.45
N TRP A 261 -10.75 -23.86 29.14
CA TRP A 261 -11.43 -25.16 29.17
C TRP A 261 -11.17 -25.96 30.47
N LYS A 262 -10.22 -25.52 31.32
CA LYS A 262 -10.08 -26.04 32.68
C LYS A 262 -10.82 -25.15 33.67
#